data_AF-A0A9D0TH01-F1
#
_entry.id   AF-A0A9D0TH01-F1
#
_cell.length_a   1.000
_cell.length_b   1.000
_cell.length_c   1.000
_cell.angle_alpha   90.00
_cell.angle_beta   90.00
_cell.angle_gamma   90.00
#
_symmetry.space_group_name_H-M   'P 1'
#
loop_
_entity.id
_entity.type
_entity.pdbx_description
1 polymer ?
#
loop_
_entity_poly.entity_id
_entity_poly.type
_entity_poly.pdbx_seq_one_letter_code
_entity_poly.pdbx_strand_id
1 'polypeptide(L)'
;MHLLIAITARAEASGILAQMEAAYGGAQAFLCPEPSMHMPFLANRVPVGPIAAQGRNRREALLEALQLEHDQALVLVAPGGVDTRFAIEDWPQGQGIHWLVSERWQVRHADAGSLERTGLSFTDLVASCDAVLGKCGYGTVAECAVNGTPLLYIPRPDWPEEDTLRCWLEAHAAALPVARHDLETGELRATVLAAQALEVRRPAATGAGQAAEYLLGVCRAPHIDDNARP
;
A
#
# COMPACT_ATOMS: atom_id res chain seq x y z
N MET A 1 -26.81 5.88 18.63
CA MET A 1 -27.69 4.98 17.84
C MET A 1 -26.76 4.05 17.08
N HIS A 2 -26.45 2.90 17.67
CA HIS A 2 -25.46 1.95 17.19
C HIS A 2 -26.02 1.19 15.99
N LEU A 3 -25.43 1.37 14.80
CA LEU A 3 -25.79 0.59 13.63
C LEU A 3 -24.99 -0.72 13.67
N LEU A 4 -25.59 -1.76 14.28
CA LEU A 4 -25.20 -3.14 14.01
C LEU A 4 -25.57 -3.45 12.56
N ILE A 5 -24.58 -3.47 11.66
CA ILE A 5 -24.67 -4.34 10.48
C ILE A 5 -23.98 -5.63 10.91
N ALA A 6 -24.79 -6.57 11.40
CA ALA A 6 -24.36 -7.95 11.47
C ALA A 6 -24.12 -8.42 10.03
N ILE A 7 -22.86 -8.44 9.60
CA ILE A 7 -22.46 -9.28 8.48
C ILE A 7 -22.70 -10.70 8.97
N THR A 8 -23.84 -11.28 8.62
CA THR A 8 -24.06 -12.72 8.79
C THR A 8 -22.98 -13.38 7.96
N ALA A 9 -21.96 -13.93 8.63
CA ALA A 9 -20.91 -14.69 7.95
C ALA A 9 -21.61 -15.72 7.06
N ARG A 10 -21.27 -15.71 5.76
CA ARG A 10 -21.86 -16.66 4.83
C ARG A 10 -21.67 -18.07 5.37
N ALA A 11 -22.63 -18.97 5.14
CA ALA A 11 -22.60 -20.31 5.74
C ALA A 11 -21.31 -21.08 5.40
N GLU A 12 -20.72 -20.81 4.23
CA GLU A 12 -19.46 -21.38 3.77
C GLU A 12 -18.20 -20.79 4.44
N ALA A 13 -18.28 -19.63 5.09
CA ALA A 13 -17.12 -18.90 5.58
C ALA A 13 -16.31 -19.70 6.62
N SER A 14 -16.99 -20.40 7.52
CA SER A 14 -16.34 -21.24 8.54
C SER A 14 -15.60 -22.42 7.91
N GLY A 15 -16.19 -23.05 6.89
CA GLY A 15 -15.56 -24.15 6.14
C GLY A 15 -14.32 -23.69 5.37
N ILE A 16 -14.40 -22.53 4.71
CA ILE A 16 -13.26 -21.93 4.00
C ILE A 16 -12.15 -21.55 4.99
N LEU A 17 -12.50 -20.92 6.11
CA LEU A 17 -11.53 -20.54 7.14
C LEU A 17 -10.79 -21.78 7.69
N ALA A 18 -11.52 -22.84 8.03
CA ALA A 18 -10.92 -24.09 8.50
C ALA A 18 -9.98 -24.72 7.47
N GLN A 19 -10.32 -24.65 6.17
CA GLN A 19 -9.42 -25.09 5.09
C GLN A 19 -8.15 -24.24 5.00
N MET A 20 -8.27 -22.91 5.11
CA MET A 20 -7.13 -22.00 5.10
C MET A 20 -6.22 -22.24 6.32
N GLU A 21 -6.79 -22.36 7.52
CA GLU A 21 -6.06 -22.65 8.75
C GLU A 21 -5.30 -23.98 8.67
N ALA A 22 -5.96 -25.05 8.18
CA ALA A 22 -5.33 -26.35 8.00
C ALA A 22 -4.20 -26.31 6.95
N ALA A 23 -4.42 -25.63 5.82
CA ALA A 23 -3.41 -25.51 4.77
C ALA A 23 -2.19 -24.71 5.24
N TYR A 24 -2.40 -23.55 5.87
CA TYR A 24 -1.31 -22.72 6.39
C TYR A 24 -0.60 -23.36 7.59
N GLY A 25 -1.34 -24.03 8.48
CA GLY A 25 -0.78 -24.77 9.61
C GLY A 25 -0.02 -26.04 9.20
N GLY A 26 -0.37 -26.65 8.07
CA GLY A 26 0.32 -27.81 7.49
C GLY A 26 1.61 -27.46 6.74
N ALA A 27 1.85 -26.18 6.43
CA ALA A 27 3.09 -25.75 5.80
C ALA A 27 4.26 -25.86 6.80
N GLN A 28 5.47 -26.08 6.29
CA GLN A 28 6.69 -26.08 7.13
C GLN A 28 6.91 -24.71 7.80
N ALA A 29 6.63 -23.63 7.08
CA ALA A 29 6.66 -22.27 7.59
C ALA A 29 5.66 -21.37 6.87
N PHE A 30 5.22 -20.36 7.60
CA PHE A 30 4.42 -19.27 7.09
C PHE A 30 5.22 -17.97 7.23
N LEU A 31 5.76 -17.47 6.12
CA LEU A 31 6.53 -16.23 6.11
C LEU A 31 5.59 -15.03 6.28
N CYS A 32 5.80 -14.24 7.33
CA CYS A 32 4.99 -13.08 7.68
C CYS A 32 5.78 -11.79 7.38
N PRO A 33 5.54 -11.13 6.24
CA PRO A 33 6.20 -9.87 5.95
C PRO A 33 5.62 -8.73 6.79
N GLU A 34 6.48 -7.87 7.29
CA GLU A 34 6.08 -6.69 8.04
C GLU A 34 5.46 -5.61 7.11
N PRO A 35 4.30 -5.02 7.44
CA PRO A 35 3.36 -5.41 8.49
C PRO A 35 2.50 -6.62 8.12
N SER A 36 2.24 -7.50 9.09
CA SER A 36 1.33 -8.64 8.96
C SER A 36 0.33 -8.68 10.11
N MET A 37 -0.91 -9.09 9.84
CA MET A 37 -1.92 -9.31 10.90
C MET A 37 -1.43 -10.28 11.98
N HIS A 38 -1.97 -10.11 13.19
CA HIS A 38 -1.76 -11.08 14.26
C HIS A 38 -2.51 -12.39 13.95
N MET A 39 -1.77 -13.47 13.70
CA MET A 39 -2.32 -14.77 13.28
C MET A 39 -1.97 -15.88 14.28
N PRO A 40 -2.38 -15.81 15.57
CA PRO A 40 -1.87 -16.63 16.67
C PRO A 40 -2.03 -18.14 16.47
N PHE A 41 -3.01 -18.55 15.67
CA PHE A 41 -3.30 -19.94 15.31
C PHE A 41 -2.18 -20.63 14.49
N LEU A 42 -1.29 -19.87 13.84
CA LEU A 42 -0.17 -20.41 13.07
C LEU A 42 1.10 -20.58 13.93
N ALA A 43 1.39 -21.78 14.43
CA ALA A 43 2.61 -22.02 15.22
C ALA A 43 3.92 -21.90 14.42
N ASN A 44 3.83 -21.98 13.09
CA ASN A 44 4.93 -22.04 12.12
C ASN A 44 5.28 -20.67 11.49
N ARG A 45 4.89 -19.55 12.12
CA ARG A 45 5.17 -18.20 11.60
C ARG A 45 6.66 -17.88 11.65
N VAL A 46 7.17 -17.29 10.57
CA VAL A 46 8.53 -16.77 10.47
C VAL A 46 8.44 -15.30 10.05
N PRO A 47 8.72 -14.34 10.95
CA PRO A 47 8.67 -12.94 10.60
C PRO A 47 9.79 -12.59 9.63
N VAL A 48 9.47 -11.78 8.62
CA VAL A 48 10.42 -11.13 7.73
C VAL A 48 10.10 -9.63 7.65
N GLY A 49 11.06 -8.80 7.28
CA GLY A 49 10.87 -7.37 7.10
C GLY A 49 9.90 -7.05 5.96
N PRO A 50 9.68 -5.76 5.65
CA PRO A 50 8.79 -5.39 4.57
C PRO A 50 9.29 -5.88 3.23
N ILE A 51 8.34 -6.39 2.44
CA ILE A 51 8.50 -6.71 1.03
C ILE A 51 7.91 -5.56 0.23
N ALA A 52 8.78 -4.75 -0.37
CA ALA A 52 8.41 -3.64 -1.23
C ALA A 52 9.52 -3.36 -2.26
N ALA A 53 9.15 -2.78 -3.39
CA ALA A 53 10.11 -2.27 -4.36
C ALA A 53 10.70 -0.93 -3.88
N GLN A 54 11.98 -0.71 -4.19
CA GLN A 54 12.66 0.56 -3.96
C GLN A 54 12.86 1.30 -5.28
N GLY A 55 12.29 2.49 -5.37
CA GLY A 55 12.39 3.39 -6.50
C GLY A 55 13.56 4.36 -6.34
N ARG A 56 13.87 5.07 -7.42
CA ARG A 56 14.77 6.21 -7.40
C ARG A 56 13.94 7.48 -7.40
N ASN A 57 14.34 8.45 -6.59
CA ASN A 57 13.76 9.79 -6.71
C ASN A 57 14.19 10.39 -8.06
N ARG A 58 13.20 10.64 -8.91
CA ARG A 58 13.29 11.19 -10.26
C ARG A 58 12.47 12.47 -10.39
N ARG A 59 12.34 13.23 -9.29
CA ARG A 59 11.51 14.44 -9.23
C ARG A 59 11.73 15.41 -10.39
N GLU A 60 12.99 15.74 -10.70
CA GLU A 60 13.33 16.67 -11.78
C GLU A 60 12.85 16.15 -13.15
N ALA A 61 13.11 14.88 -13.46
CA ALA A 61 12.66 14.26 -14.71
C ALA A 61 11.13 14.16 -14.78
N LEU A 62 10.46 13.96 -13.64
CA LEU A 62 9.01 13.94 -13.55
C LEU A 62 8.41 15.33 -13.83
N LEU A 63 8.97 16.39 -13.24
CA LEU A 63 8.55 17.76 -13.50
C LEU A 63 8.75 18.15 -14.98
N GLU A 64 9.89 17.77 -15.57
CA GLU A 64 10.17 17.99 -16.99
C GLU A 64 9.15 17.28 -17.89
N ALA A 65 8.87 16.00 -17.61
CA ALA A 65 7.91 15.21 -18.38
C ALA A 65 6.48 15.78 -18.31
N LEU A 66 6.12 16.39 -17.19
CA LEU A 66 4.82 17.03 -16.97
C LEU A 66 4.79 18.50 -17.40
N GLN A 67 5.94 19.10 -17.75
CA GLN A 67 6.10 20.52 -18.05
C GLN A 67 5.64 21.44 -16.89
N LEU A 68 5.96 21.05 -15.66
CA LEU A 68 5.54 21.75 -14.44
C LEU A 68 6.68 22.52 -13.77
N GLU A 69 6.32 23.57 -13.05
CA GLU A 69 7.22 24.29 -12.16
C GLU A 69 7.33 23.60 -10.77
N HIS A 70 8.30 24.03 -9.96
CA HIS A 70 8.66 23.36 -8.70
C HIS A 70 7.72 23.68 -7.54
N ASP A 71 6.73 24.54 -7.71
CA ASP A 71 5.83 25.05 -6.67
C ASP A 71 4.61 24.15 -6.41
N GLN A 72 4.33 23.19 -7.29
CA GLN A 72 3.20 22.27 -7.16
C GLN A 72 3.59 20.98 -6.43
N ALA A 73 2.71 20.54 -5.52
CA ALA A 73 2.79 19.20 -4.95
C ALA A 73 2.36 18.16 -6.00
N LEU A 74 3.11 17.08 -6.16
CA LEU A 74 2.73 15.96 -7.03
C LEU A 74 2.12 14.85 -6.18
N VAL A 75 0.89 14.47 -6.50
CA VAL A 75 0.18 13.39 -5.81
C VAL A 75 -0.08 12.25 -6.77
N LEU A 76 0.49 11.07 -6.47
CA LEU A 76 0.22 9.85 -7.23
C LEU A 76 -1.11 9.23 -6.79
N VAL A 77 -2.03 9.04 -7.71
CA VAL A 77 -3.36 8.49 -7.43
C VAL A 77 -3.37 6.99 -7.69
N ALA A 78 -3.49 6.20 -6.62
CA ALA A 78 -3.45 4.74 -6.63
C ALA A 78 -4.57 4.16 -5.74
N PRO A 79 -5.84 4.20 -6.18
CA PRO A 79 -6.98 3.74 -5.37
C PRO A 79 -6.96 2.23 -5.06
N GLY A 80 -6.16 1.44 -5.79
CA GLY A 80 -6.05 -0.01 -5.60
C GLY A 80 -7.31 -0.79 -6.03
N GLY A 81 -7.10 -2.02 -6.49
CA GLY A 81 -8.13 -2.88 -7.05
C GLY A 81 -8.47 -2.55 -8.50
N VAL A 82 -9.09 -3.51 -9.19
CA VAL A 82 -9.55 -3.35 -10.58
C VAL A 82 -10.78 -2.42 -10.57
N ASP A 83 -10.80 -1.43 -11.46
CA ASP A 83 -11.92 -0.52 -11.73
C ASP A 83 -12.34 0.49 -10.64
N THR A 84 -11.55 0.72 -9.59
CA THR A 84 -11.79 1.88 -8.70
C THR A 84 -11.17 3.15 -9.28
N ARG A 85 -11.95 4.22 -9.43
CA ARG A 85 -11.46 5.57 -9.79
C ARG A 85 -12.09 6.66 -8.93
N PHE A 86 -11.44 7.82 -8.85
CA PHE A 86 -12.02 9.04 -8.28
C PHE A 86 -12.53 9.96 -9.40
N ALA A 87 -13.51 10.80 -9.10
CA ALA A 87 -14.06 11.79 -10.02
C ALA A 87 -13.20 13.07 -10.03
N ILE A 88 -11.91 12.91 -10.37
CA ILE A 88 -10.92 13.99 -10.35
C ILE A 88 -11.29 15.11 -11.34
N GLU A 89 -12.03 14.77 -12.40
CA GLU A 89 -12.61 15.74 -13.33
C GLU A 89 -13.48 16.81 -12.66
N ASP A 90 -14.08 16.51 -11.49
CA ASP A 90 -14.99 17.39 -10.76
C ASP A 90 -14.30 18.12 -9.60
N TRP A 91 -13.01 17.85 -9.34
CA TRP A 91 -12.27 18.47 -8.24
C TRP A 91 -11.88 19.93 -8.55
N PRO A 92 -11.66 20.77 -7.51
CA PRO A 92 -11.29 22.15 -7.72
C PRO A 92 -9.87 22.28 -8.28
N GLN A 93 -9.71 23.21 -9.20
CA GLN A 93 -8.42 23.58 -9.79
C GLN A 93 -7.65 24.56 -8.90
N GLY A 94 -6.35 24.70 -9.17
CA GLY A 94 -5.52 25.75 -8.56
C GLY A 94 -5.22 25.52 -7.08
N GLN A 95 -5.30 24.28 -6.61
CA GLN A 95 -4.97 23.91 -5.23
C GLN A 95 -3.46 23.89 -4.95
N GLY A 96 -2.62 24.07 -5.98
CA GLY A 96 -1.17 23.84 -5.90
C GLY A 96 -0.83 22.34 -5.86
N ILE A 97 -1.70 21.50 -6.40
CA ILE A 97 -1.54 20.05 -6.48
C ILE A 97 -1.67 19.62 -7.94
N HIS A 98 -0.76 18.78 -8.41
CA HIS A 98 -0.89 18.08 -9.68
C HIS A 98 -1.11 16.59 -9.45
N TRP A 99 -2.18 16.06 -10.02
CA TRP A 99 -2.61 14.67 -9.86
C TRP A 99 -2.03 13.77 -10.94
N LEU A 100 -1.28 12.75 -10.55
CA LEU A 100 -0.83 11.70 -11.47
C LEU A 100 -1.81 10.55 -11.44
N VAL A 101 -2.52 10.36 -12.55
CA VAL A 101 -3.62 9.40 -12.70
C VAL A 101 -3.36 8.43 -13.83
N SER A 102 -4.03 7.28 -13.84
CA SER A 102 -3.93 6.37 -14.98
C SER A 102 -4.57 6.98 -16.22
N GLU A 103 -3.88 6.87 -17.36
CA GLU A 103 -4.39 7.27 -18.67
C GLU A 103 -5.71 6.58 -19.01
N ARG A 104 -5.94 5.36 -18.49
CA ARG A 104 -7.18 4.62 -18.68
C ARG A 104 -8.42 5.36 -18.19
N TRP A 105 -8.26 6.27 -17.23
CA TRP A 105 -9.37 7.05 -16.69
C TRP A 105 -9.78 8.20 -17.61
N GLN A 106 -8.93 8.57 -18.58
CA GLN A 106 -9.20 9.64 -19.55
C GLN A 106 -9.65 10.95 -18.89
N VAL A 107 -9.08 11.25 -17.71
CA VAL A 107 -9.39 12.45 -16.92
C VAL A 107 -9.02 13.69 -17.73
N ARG A 108 -9.94 14.66 -17.78
CA ARG A 108 -9.71 15.99 -18.36
C ARG A 108 -9.75 17.02 -17.24
N HIS A 109 -8.59 17.37 -16.72
CA HIS A 109 -8.45 18.34 -15.64
C HIS A 109 -7.13 19.10 -15.82
N ALA A 110 -7.11 20.41 -15.58
CA ALA A 110 -5.93 21.25 -15.81
C ALA A 110 -4.74 20.83 -14.93
N ASP A 111 -5.04 20.42 -13.70
CA ASP A 111 -4.04 19.98 -12.73
C ASP A 111 -3.90 18.44 -12.67
N ALA A 112 -4.19 17.71 -13.74
CA ALA A 112 -4.00 16.27 -13.79
C ALA A 112 -3.22 15.81 -15.03
N GLY A 113 -2.31 14.86 -14.82
CA GLY A 113 -1.46 14.27 -15.85
C GLY A 113 -1.49 12.74 -15.80
N SER A 114 -1.17 12.11 -16.93
CA SER A 114 -1.05 10.65 -17.01
C SER A 114 0.25 10.18 -16.40
N LEU A 115 0.18 9.21 -15.48
CA LEU A 115 1.34 8.55 -14.92
C LEU A 115 2.12 7.77 -15.99
N GLU A 116 1.44 7.14 -16.96
CA GLU A 116 2.06 6.32 -18.00
C GLU A 116 2.87 7.16 -18.99
N ARG A 117 2.40 8.38 -19.30
CA ARG A 117 3.10 9.31 -20.21
C ARG A 117 4.42 9.85 -19.66
N THR A 118 4.65 9.72 -18.35
CA THR A 118 5.93 10.09 -17.74
C THR A 118 7.07 9.14 -18.12
N GLY A 119 6.74 7.90 -18.55
CA GLY A 119 7.73 6.86 -18.83
C GLY A 119 8.46 6.31 -17.59
N LEU A 120 8.10 6.77 -16.39
CA LEU A 120 8.68 6.29 -15.14
C LEU A 120 7.96 5.03 -14.64
N SER A 121 8.70 4.19 -13.90
CA SER A 121 8.09 3.06 -13.21
C SER A 121 7.16 3.54 -12.09
N PHE A 122 6.15 2.75 -11.74
CA PHE A 122 5.26 3.09 -10.62
C PHE A 122 6.04 3.36 -9.33
N THR A 123 7.05 2.53 -9.02
CA THR A 123 7.87 2.68 -7.82
C THR A 123 8.75 3.95 -7.87
N ASP A 124 9.28 4.33 -9.05
CA ASP A 124 9.97 5.62 -9.18
C ASP A 124 9.01 6.79 -8.98
N LEU A 125 7.77 6.68 -9.46
CA LEU A 125 6.73 7.69 -9.22
C LEU A 125 6.41 7.80 -7.73
N VAL A 126 6.23 6.68 -7.02
CA VAL A 126 6.08 6.69 -5.55
C VAL A 126 7.24 7.45 -4.90
N ALA A 127 8.49 7.14 -5.26
CA ALA A 127 9.68 7.79 -4.69
C ALA A 127 9.90 9.26 -5.13
N SER A 128 9.13 9.77 -6.10
CA SER A 128 9.29 11.11 -6.69
C SER A 128 8.13 12.06 -6.36
N CYS A 129 7.02 11.53 -5.86
CA CYS A 129 5.84 12.31 -5.48
C CYS A 129 5.91 12.78 -4.03
N ASP A 130 5.13 13.82 -3.72
CA ASP A 130 4.98 14.36 -2.38
C ASP A 130 4.06 13.49 -1.52
N ALA A 131 3.09 12.82 -2.15
CA ALA A 131 2.23 11.85 -1.50
C ALA A 131 1.63 10.85 -2.50
N VAL A 132 1.10 9.75 -1.96
CA VAL A 132 0.24 8.82 -2.69
C VAL A 132 -1.18 8.93 -2.14
N LEU A 133 -2.19 9.05 -2.99
CA LEU A 133 -3.61 9.00 -2.62
C LEU A 133 -4.18 7.63 -2.96
N GLY A 134 -4.67 6.90 -1.95
CA GLY A 134 -5.16 5.56 -2.20
C GLY A 134 -5.76 4.84 -1.01
N LYS A 135 -6.02 3.55 -1.20
CA LYS A 135 -6.48 2.67 -0.12
C LYS A 135 -5.29 2.11 0.66
N CYS A 136 -5.51 1.81 1.93
CA CYS A 136 -4.53 1.15 2.80
C CYS A 136 -4.42 -0.35 2.47
N GLY A 137 -3.70 -0.72 1.40
CA GLY A 137 -3.40 -2.11 1.04
C GLY A 137 -1.91 -2.39 1.18
N TYR A 138 -1.54 -3.64 1.55
CA TYR A 138 -0.15 -3.99 1.91
C TYR A 138 0.90 -3.49 0.92
N GLY A 139 0.72 -3.71 -0.39
CA GLY A 139 1.70 -3.30 -1.40
C GLY A 139 1.96 -1.79 -1.41
N THR A 140 0.90 -0.98 -1.46
CA THR A 140 0.99 0.48 -1.40
C THR A 140 1.56 0.95 -0.07
N VAL A 141 1.12 0.37 1.04
CA VAL A 141 1.58 0.67 2.40
C VAL A 141 3.09 0.45 2.52
N ALA A 142 3.57 -0.73 2.13
CA ALA A 142 4.97 -1.09 2.22
C ALA A 142 5.83 -0.24 1.26
N GLU A 143 5.39 0.00 0.02
CA GLU A 143 6.11 0.87 -0.93
C GLU A 143 6.17 2.33 -0.45
N CYS A 144 5.09 2.89 0.07
CA CYS A 144 5.06 4.26 0.60
C CYS A 144 6.07 4.43 1.75
N ALA A 145 6.03 3.55 2.75
CA ALA A 145 6.95 3.61 3.88
C ALA A 145 8.42 3.45 3.44
N VAL A 146 8.72 2.43 2.63
CA VAL A 146 10.09 2.12 2.17
C VAL A 146 10.68 3.24 1.31
N ASN A 147 9.88 3.86 0.44
CA ASN A 147 10.34 4.94 -0.43
C ASN A 147 10.30 6.31 0.26
N GLY A 148 9.68 6.40 1.43
CA GLY A 148 9.61 7.64 2.22
C GLY A 148 8.57 8.62 1.71
N THR A 149 7.48 8.11 1.14
CA THR A 149 6.40 8.91 0.56
C THR A 149 5.13 8.70 1.39
N PRO A 150 4.55 9.73 2.00
CA PRO A 150 3.32 9.60 2.78
C PRO A 150 2.15 9.06 1.96
N LEU A 151 1.34 8.20 2.59
CA LEU A 151 0.06 7.73 2.06
C LEU A 151 -1.09 8.57 2.63
N LEU A 152 -1.78 9.29 1.74
CA LEU A 152 -3.11 9.83 1.98
C LEU A 152 -4.12 8.69 1.83
N TYR A 153 -4.49 8.06 2.94
CA TYR A 153 -5.27 6.82 2.89
C TYR A 153 -6.77 7.07 3.07
N ILE A 154 -7.56 6.30 2.34
CA ILE A 154 -9.01 6.26 2.47
C ILE A 154 -9.38 5.17 3.49
N PRO A 155 -10.02 5.50 4.63
CA PRO A 155 -10.40 4.52 5.64
C PRO A 155 -11.43 3.51 5.14
N ARG A 156 -11.26 2.25 5.56
CA ARG A 156 -12.11 1.07 5.33
C ARG A 156 -12.19 0.29 6.65
N PRO A 157 -12.98 0.78 7.63
CA PRO A 157 -13.05 0.19 8.97
C PRO A 157 -13.53 -1.27 8.97
N ASP A 158 -14.21 -1.70 7.89
CA ASP A 158 -14.70 -3.06 7.74
C ASP A 158 -13.64 -4.02 7.15
N TRP A 159 -12.41 -3.57 6.89
CA TRP A 159 -11.34 -4.39 6.31
C TRP A 159 -10.39 -4.93 7.39
N PRO A 160 -10.25 -6.27 7.55
CA PRO A 160 -9.51 -6.86 8.68
C PRO A 160 -8.06 -6.40 8.83
N GLU A 161 -7.37 -6.17 7.72
CA GLU A 161 -5.96 -5.78 7.73
C GLU A 161 -5.74 -4.29 8.03
N GLU A 162 -6.77 -3.45 7.90
CA GLU A 162 -6.60 -1.99 7.87
C GLU A 162 -5.92 -1.47 9.15
N ASP A 163 -6.39 -1.89 10.32
CA ASP A 163 -5.81 -1.42 11.59
C ASP A 163 -4.33 -1.79 11.71
N THR A 164 -3.94 -2.97 11.26
CA THR A 164 -2.54 -3.40 11.30
C THR A 164 -1.68 -2.54 10.36
N LEU A 165 -2.14 -2.34 9.13
CA LEU A 165 -1.43 -1.56 8.12
C LEU A 165 -1.35 -0.07 8.52
N ARG A 166 -2.44 0.49 9.03
CA ARG A 166 -2.55 1.88 9.49
C ARG A 166 -1.62 2.13 10.67
N CYS A 167 -1.72 1.33 11.74
CA CYS A 167 -0.85 1.46 12.91
C CYS A 167 0.63 1.38 12.52
N TRP A 168 0.98 0.52 11.57
CA TRP A 168 2.33 0.41 11.07
C TRP A 168 2.80 1.65 10.31
N LEU A 169 1.97 2.22 9.42
CA LEU A 169 2.30 3.48 8.73
C LEU A 169 2.43 4.66 9.70
N GLU A 170 1.54 4.76 10.70
CA GLU A 170 1.61 5.79 11.74
C GLU A 170 2.92 5.67 12.54
N ALA A 171 3.34 4.46 12.88
CA ALA A 171 4.62 4.19 13.52
C ALA A 171 5.83 4.62 12.66
N HIS A 172 5.67 4.70 11.33
CA HIS A 172 6.68 5.21 10.40
C HIS A 172 6.47 6.68 10.00
N ALA A 173 5.49 7.39 10.59
CA ALA A 173 5.10 8.75 10.20
C ALA A 173 4.80 8.88 8.69
N ALA A 174 4.16 7.87 8.11
CA ALA A 174 3.97 7.71 6.68
C ALA A 174 2.50 7.74 6.24
N ALA A 175 1.57 8.22 7.07
CA ALA A 175 0.15 8.21 6.75
C ALA A 175 -0.61 9.43 7.26
N LEU A 176 -1.60 9.86 6.47
CA LEU A 176 -2.64 10.79 6.87
C LEU A 176 -4.00 10.26 6.38
N PRO A 177 -5.04 10.24 7.23
CA PRO A 177 -6.38 9.88 6.79
C PRO A 177 -6.95 10.96 5.87
N VAL A 178 -7.66 10.53 4.84
CA VAL A 178 -8.49 11.41 4.01
C VAL A 178 -9.93 11.26 4.45
N ALA A 179 -10.56 12.37 4.86
CA ALA A 179 -11.97 12.37 5.17
C ALA A 179 -12.79 12.10 3.90
N ARG A 180 -13.89 11.35 4.04
CA ARG A 180 -14.80 11.06 2.93
C ARG A 180 -15.25 12.34 2.20
N HIS A 181 -15.58 13.38 2.96
CA HIS A 181 -16.01 14.66 2.41
C HIS A 181 -14.94 15.27 1.51
N ASP A 182 -13.69 15.37 2.00
CA ASP A 182 -12.58 15.97 1.25
C ASP A 182 -12.24 15.16 -0.01
N LEU A 183 -12.40 13.82 0.03
CA LEU A 183 -12.24 12.97 -1.14
C LEU A 183 -13.36 13.21 -2.18
N GLU A 184 -14.59 13.38 -1.73
CA GLU A 184 -15.76 13.62 -2.59
C GLU A 184 -15.72 15.01 -3.23
N THR A 185 -15.26 16.03 -2.49
CA THR A 185 -15.15 17.41 -2.99
C THR A 185 -13.83 17.71 -3.66
N GLY A 186 -12.77 16.92 -3.39
CA GLY A 186 -11.42 17.17 -3.88
C GLY A 186 -10.65 18.24 -3.12
N GLU A 187 -11.16 18.74 -1.99
CA GLU A 187 -10.54 19.76 -1.14
C GLU A 187 -9.39 19.19 -0.30
N LEU A 188 -8.30 18.79 -0.96
CA LEU A 188 -7.22 18.01 -0.37
C LEU A 188 -5.96 18.84 -0.05
N ARG A 189 -5.96 20.14 -0.36
CA ARG A 189 -4.81 21.03 -0.14
C ARG A 189 -4.23 20.97 1.27
N ALA A 190 -5.07 21.04 2.29
CA ALA A 190 -4.61 21.01 3.69
C ALA A 190 -3.92 19.67 4.02
N THR A 191 -4.50 18.57 3.56
CA THR A 191 -3.97 17.21 3.79
C THR A 191 -2.66 16.99 3.05
N VAL A 192 -2.53 17.48 1.81
CA VAL A 192 -1.28 17.40 1.04
C VAL A 192 -0.17 18.24 1.67
N LEU A 193 -0.47 19.46 2.13
CA LEU A 193 0.51 20.28 2.84
C LEU A 193 0.98 19.61 4.15
N ALA A 194 0.06 18.98 4.89
CA ALA A 194 0.42 18.20 6.06
C ALA A 194 1.30 17.00 5.70
N ALA A 195 1.06 16.33 4.56
CA ALA A 195 1.88 15.22 4.09
C ALA A 195 3.31 15.66 3.78
N GLN A 196 3.48 16.79 3.07
CA GLN A 196 4.80 17.34 2.74
C GLN A 196 5.64 17.70 3.97
N ALA A 197 4.99 18.00 5.10
CA ALA A 197 5.65 18.29 6.36
C ALA A 197 6.08 17.03 7.14
N LEU A 198 5.71 15.82 6.69
CA LEU A 198 6.08 14.58 7.37
C LEU A 198 7.52 14.17 7.05
N GLU A 199 8.26 13.83 8.10
CA GLU A 199 9.53 13.13 7.99
C GLU A 199 9.30 11.61 8.13
N VAL A 200 9.12 10.94 6.99
CA VAL A 200 8.88 9.49 6.97
C VAL A 200 10.10 8.74 7.47
N ARG A 201 9.92 7.93 8.52
CA ARG A 201 10.92 6.96 9.00
C ARG A 201 10.90 5.76 8.06
N ARG A 202 11.90 5.63 7.19
CA ARG A 202 11.94 4.58 6.17
C ARG A 202 12.39 3.24 6.77
N PRO A 203 11.57 2.17 6.74
CA PRO A 203 12.06 0.84 7.04
C PRO A 203 12.90 0.29 5.88
N ALA A 204 13.79 -0.66 6.17
CA ALA A 204 14.58 -1.34 5.14
C ALA A 204 13.75 -2.47 4.49
N ALA A 205 13.72 -2.52 3.16
CA ALA A 205 13.02 -3.54 2.38
C ALA A 205 13.74 -4.91 2.38
N THR A 206 13.91 -5.50 3.56
CA THR A 206 14.69 -6.73 3.77
C THR A 206 13.89 -8.01 3.55
N GLY A 207 12.56 -7.93 3.50
CA GLY A 207 11.69 -9.10 3.56
C GLY A 207 11.88 -10.09 2.43
N ALA A 208 12.09 -9.60 1.20
CA ALA A 208 12.28 -10.48 0.03
C ALA A 208 13.60 -11.26 0.13
N GLY A 209 14.67 -10.61 0.60
CA GLY A 209 15.96 -11.25 0.82
C GLY A 209 15.88 -12.31 1.92
N GLN A 210 15.27 -11.97 3.07
CA GLN A 210 15.08 -12.89 4.18
C GLN A 210 14.21 -14.09 3.79
N ALA A 211 13.14 -13.88 3.01
CA ALA A 211 12.32 -14.95 2.47
C ALA A 211 13.11 -15.87 1.54
N ALA A 212 13.93 -15.31 0.64
CA ALA A 212 14.75 -16.08 -0.28
C ALA A 212 15.82 -16.90 0.47
N GLU A 213 16.47 -16.32 1.48
CA GLU A 213 17.43 -17.00 2.34
C GLU A 213 16.78 -18.16 3.09
N TYR A 214 15.58 -17.96 3.64
CA TYR A 214 14.81 -19.01 4.31
C TYR A 214 14.52 -20.18 3.34
N LEU A 215 14.00 -19.87 2.15
CA LEU A 215 13.67 -20.88 1.14
C LEU A 215 14.91 -21.65 0.66
N LEU A 216 16.03 -20.97 0.47
CA LEU A 216 17.31 -21.61 0.12
C LEU A 216 17.79 -22.57 1.23
N GLY A 217 17.60 -22.20 2.50
CA GLY A 217 17.91 -23.06 3.64
C GLY A 217 17.09 -24.34 3.63
N VAL A 218 15.80 -24.25 3.34
CA VAL A 218 14.89 -25.41 3.23
C VAL A 218 15.27 -26.30 2.04
N CYS A 219 15.51 -25.73 0.86
CA CYS A 219 15.86 -26.49 -0.34
C CYS A 219 17.22 -27.21 -0.26
N ARG A 220 18.14 -26.71 0.57
CA ARG A 220 19.48 -27.29 0.76
C ARG A 220 19.55 -28.31 1.89
N ALA A 221 18.55 -28.36 2.76
CA ALA A 221 18.49 -29.38 3.80
C ALA A 221 18.27 -30.75 3.12
N PRO A 222 19.06 -31.79 3.47
CA PRO A 222 18.78 -33.13 2.98
C PRO A 222 17.37 -33.53 3.41
N HIS A 223 16.57 -34.04 2.46
CA HIS A 223 15.26 -34.60 2.76
C HIS A 223 15.47 -35.72 3.78
N ILE A 224 15.10 -35.50 5.04
CA ILE A 224 14.98 -36.60 5.99
C ILE A 224 13.73 -37.35 5.54
N ASP A 225 13.93 -38.52 4.94
CA ASP A 225 12.84 -39.45 4.64
C ASP A 225 12.10 -39.76 5.94
N ASP A 226 10.88 -39.25 6.07
CA ASP A 226 9.99 -39.52 7.21
C ASP A 226 9.37 -40.95 7.13
N ASN A 227 9.99 -41.84 6.33
CA ASN A 227 9.59 -43.24 6.15
C ASN A 227 10.27 -44.19 7.14
N ALA A 228 10.90 -43.66 8.19
CA ALA A 228 11.42 -44.42 9.32
C ALA A 228 10.67 -44.03 10.61
N ARG A 229 9.35 -44.27 10.66
CA ARG A 229 8.66 -44.52 11.93
C ARG A 229 8.41 -46.02 12.04
N PRO A 230 8.78 -46.65 13.17
CA PRO A 230 8.63 -48.09 13.37
C PRO A 230 7.18 -48.55 13.36
#